data_AF-A0A523XTY0-F1
#
_entry.id   AF-A0A523XTY0-F1
#
_cell.length_a   1.000
_cell.length_b   1.000
_cell.length_c   1.000
_cell.angle_alpha   90.00
_cell.angle_beta   90.00
_cell.angle_gamma   90.00
#
_symmetry.space_group_name_H-M   'P 1'
#
loop_
_entity.id
_entity.type
_entity.pdbx_description
1 polymer ?
#
loop_
_entity_poly.entity_id
_entity_poly.type
_entity_poly.pdbx_seq_one_letter_code
_entity_poly.pdbx_strand_id
1 'polypeptide(L)'
;MATKDESRSSIEEADSLLREGDVDGAIKKLEAVLESDPNNEDAHFGMGVTCMRKVEEDLKKDELFEKKYDDDIWGMRAIKHFQEVLKLNPERKEAKENIDSIQKLMGLGL
;
A
#
# COMPACT_ATOMS: atom_id res chain seq x y z
N MET A 1 -0.26 -3.89 23.15
CA MET A 1 -1.24 -4.43 22.19
C MET A 1 -2.20 -3.31 21.90
N ALA A 2 -2.20 -2.79 20.67
CA ALA A 2 -3.27 -1.90 20.23
C ALA A 2 -4.57 -2.70 20.25
N THR A 3 -5.62 -2.10 20.79
CA THR A 3 -6.96 -2.68 20.74
C THR A 3 -7.51 -2.61 19.32
N LYS A 4 -8.49 -3.45 18.99
CA LYS A 4 -9.13 -3.47 17.67
C LYS A 4 -9.67 -2.08 17.26
N ASP A 5 -10.09 -1.27 18.23
CA ASP A 5 -10.57 0.10 18.02
C ASP A 5 -9.43 1.08 17.71
N GLU A 6 -8.25 0.92 18.32
CA GLU A 6 -7.06 1.74 18.01
C GLU A 6 -6.52 1.43 16.61
N SER A 7 -6.53 0.16 16.19
CA SER A 7 -6.16 -0.23 14.82
C SER A 7 -7.09 0.40 13.79
N ARG A 8 -8.41 0.34 14.04
CA ARG A 8 -9.40 0.94 13.14
C ARG A 8 -9.22 2.45 13.01
N SER A 9 -9.07 3.16 14.13
CA SER A 9 -8.84 4.61 14.12
C SER A 9 -7.58 4.98 13.35
N SER A 10 -6.51 4.19 13.47
CA SER A 10 -5.25 4.45 12.77
C SER A 10 -5.36 4.21 11.26
N ILE A 11 -6.14 3.22 10.83
CA ILE A 11 -6.44 2.97 9.41
C ILE A 11 -7.27 4.11 8.82
N GLU A 12 -8.31 4.55 9.53
CA GLU A 12 -9.15 5.68 9.08
C GLU A 12 -8.35 6.99 8.97
N GLU A 13 -7.38 7.20 9.88
CA GLU A 13 -6.45 8.32 9.80
C GLU A 13 -5.50 8.20 8.61
N ALA A 14 -4.97 7.01 8.33
CA ALA A 14 -4.14 6.76 7.14
C ALA A 14 -4.90 7.09 5.84
N ASP A 15 -6.18 6.73 5.77
CA ASP A 15 -7.03 7.08 4.63
C ASP A 15 -7.23 8.60 4.49
N SER A 16 -7.29 9.35 5.61
CA SER A 16 -7.36 10.82 5.56
C SER A 16 -6.07 11.42 5.05
N LEU A 17 -4.93 10.96 5.56
CA LEU A 17 -3.61 11.40 5.14
C LEU A 17 -3.40 11.15 3.64
N LEU A 18 -3.86 10.01 3.11
CA LEU A 18 -3.85 9.75 1.67
C LEU A 18 -4.69 10.74 0.85
N ARG A 19 -5.87 11.12 1.35
CA ARG A 19 -6.72 12.14 0.69
C ARG A 19 -6.06 13.51 0.70
N GLU A 20 -5.31 13.83 1.75
CA GLU A 20 -4.54 15.06 1.90
C GLU A 20 -3.23 15.06 1.12
N GLY A 21 -2.81 13.90 0.60
CA GLY A 21 -1.54 13.71 -0.13
C GLY A 21 -0.34 13.46 0.78
N ASP A 22 -0.54 13.32 2.10
CA ASP A 22 0.50 12.90 3.03
C ASP A 22 0.66 11.37 3.00
N VAL A 23 1.26 10.88 1.92
CA VAL A 23 1.46 9.45 1.71
C VAL A 23 2.42 8.86 2.76
N ASP A 24 3.44 9.62 3.18
CA ASP A 24 4.40 9.15 4.18
C ASP A 24 3.78 9.06 5.58
N GLY A 25 2.89 9.98 5.92
CA GLY A 25 2.07 9.91 7.13
C GLY A 25 1.17 8.68 7.15
N ALA A 26 0.50 8.38 6.04
CA ALA A 26 -0.34 7.19 5.92
C ALA A 26 0.45 5.89 6.13
N ILE A 27 1.65 5.77 5.54
CA ILE A 27 2.55 4.63 5.73
C ILE A 27 2.84 4.42 7.23
N LYS A 28 3.23 5.47 7.95
CA LYS A 28 3.57 5.36 9.38
C LYS A 28 2.41 4.86 10.24
N LYS A 29 1.19 5.30 9.94
CA LYS A 29 -0.01 4.84 10.66
C LYS A 29 -0.28 3.37 10.43
N LEU A 30 -0.17 2.92 9.18
CA LEU A 30 -0.39 1.53 8.80
C LEU A 30 0.75 0.62 9.33
N GLU A 31 1.99 1.09 9.34
CA GLU A 31 3.12 0.38 9.97
C GLU A 31 2.88 0.16 11.46
N ALA A 32 2.43 1.18 12.20
CA ALA A 32 2.10 1.02 13.62
C ALA A 32 1.00 -0.02 13.86
N VAL A 33 -0.01 -0.07 12.98
CA VAL A 33 -1.04 -1.12 13.05
C VAL A 33 -0.42 -2.49 12.83
N LEU A 34 0.38 -2.66 11.77
CA LEU A 34 1.00 -3.94 11.40
C LEU A 34 2.09 -4.40 12.38
N GLU A 35 2.74 -3.49 13.10
CA GLU A 35 3.64 -3.83 14.22
C GLU A 35 2.87 -4.46 15.38
N SER A 36 1.64 -4.00 15.61
CA SER A 36 0.80 -4.49 16.71
C SER A 36 -0.07 -5.70 16.33
N ASP A 37 -0.52 -5.76 15.09
CA ASP A 37 -1.35 -6.80 14.49
C ASP A 37 -0.84 -7.11 13.07
N PRO A 38 0.16 -8.01 12.95
CA PRO A 38 0.76 -8.35 11.67
C PRO A 38 -0.17 -9.06 10.69
N ASN A 39 -1.37 -9.47 11.10
CA ASN A 39 -2.35 -10.16 10.26
C ASN A 39 -3.58 -9.28 10.00
N ASN A 40 -3.48 -7.96 10.21
CA ASN A 40 -4.58 -7.05 10.00
C ASN A 40 -4.85 -6.87 8.49
N GLU A 41 -5.90 -7.53 7.99
CA GLU A 41 -6.27 -7.51 6.56
C GLU A 41 -6.46 -6.07 6.02
N ASP A 42 -7.16 -5.22 6.78
CA ASP A 42 -7.45 -3.85 6.39
C ASP A 42 -6.19 -2.99 6.33
N ALA A 43 -5.27 -3.13 7.30
CA ALA A 43 -4.00 -2.43 7.28
C ALA A 43 -3.08 -2.90 6.14
N HIS A 44 -3.07 -4.19 5.83
CA HIS A 44 -2.37 -4.69 4.64
C HIS A 44 -2.96 -4.08 3.35
N PHE A 45 -4.29 -4.02 3.24
CA PHE A 45 -4.92 -3.40 2.07
C PHE A 45 -4.63 -1.91 1.97
N GLY A 46 -4.76 -1.17 3.07
CA GLY A 46 -4.41 0.24 3.15
C GLY A 46 -2.95 0.50 2.77
N MET A 47 -2.02 -0.36 3.20
CA MET A 47 -0.60 -0.26 2.83
C MET A 47 -0.39 -0.52 1.33
N GLY A 48 -1.09 -1.49 0.77
CA GLY A 48 -1.09 -1.75 -0.68
C GLY A 48 -1.52 -0.52 -1.48
N VAL A 49 -2.66 0.08 -1.13
CA VAL A 49 -3.19 1.28 -1.78
C VAL A 49 -2.26 2.48 -1.60
N THR A 50 -1.72 2.66 -0.39
CA THR A 50 -0.75 3.73 -0.07
C THR A 50 0.50 3.62 -0.94
N CYS A 51 1.04 2.41 -1.10
CA CYS A 51 2.19 2.16 -1.95
C CYS A 51 1.87 2.39 -3.45
N MET A 52 0.66 2.07 -3.92
CA MET A 52 0.23 2.41 -5.27
C MET A 52 0.26 3.91 -5.52
N ARG A 53 -0.17 4.71 -4.53
CA ARG A 53 -0.12 6.17 -4.63
C ARG A 53 1.30 6.70 -4.79
N LYS A 54 2.30 6.12 -4.10
CA LYS A 54 3.72 6.44 -4.33
C LYS A 54 4.16 6.11 -5.75
N VAL A 55 3.78 4.94 -6.28
CA VAL A 55 4.10 4.56 -7.67
C VAL A 55 3.54 5.61 -8.64
N GLU A 56 2.29 6.02 -8.47
CA GLU A 56 1.69 7.06 -9.31
C GLU A 56 2.38 8.43 -9.17
N GLU A 57 2.74 8.83 -7.96
CA GLU A 57 3.47 10.08 -7.71
C GLU A 57 4.86 10.07 -8.36
N ASP A 58 5.56 8.95 -8.30
CA ASP A 58 6.88 8.80 -8.90
C ASP A 58 6.80 8.76 -10.44
N LEU A 59 5.75 8.15 -11.00
CA LEU A 59 5.48 8.18 -12.44
C LEU A 59 5.10 9.58 -12.96
N LYS A 60 4.43 10.40 -12.13
CA LYS A 60 3.99 11.77 -12.50
C LYS A 60 5.08 12.84 -12.40
N LYS A 61 6.23 12.54 -11.79
CA LYS A 61 7.34 13.52 -11.62
C LYS A 61 8.13 13.80 -12.91
N ASP A 62 7.73 13.16 -14.02
CA ASP A 62 8.03 13.42 -15.44
C ASP A 62 9.51 13.53 -15.86
N GLU A 63 9.76 13.08 -17.09
CA GLU A 63 10.83 13.55 -17.98
C GLU A 63 12.04 14.23 -17.33
N LEU A 64 13.04 13.49 -16.85
CA LEU A 64 14.46 13.79 -17.05
C LEU A 64 15.27 12.79 -16.24
N PHE A 65 16.00 11.96 -16.99
CA PHE A 65 17.22 11.29 -16.58
C PHE A 65 17.07 10.08 -15.65
N GLU A 66 17.27 8.93 -16.30
CA GLU A 66 18.15 7.86 -15.86
C GLU A 66 18.16 7.57 -14.35
N LYS A 67 17.46 6.47 -14.05
CA LYS A 67 17.83 5.50 -13.02
C LYS A 67 17.51 5.94 -11.59
N LYS A 68 16.35 5.53 -11.10
CA LYS A 68 16.09 5.43 -9.66
C LYS A 68 15.02 4.37 -9.34
N TYR A 69 15.35 3.11 -9.64
CA TYR A 69 14.93 2.06 -8.72
C TYR A 69 15.78 2.25 -7.45
N ASP A 70 15.46 3.27 -6.65
CA ASP A 70 15.94 3.35 -5.26
C ASP A 70 15.33 2.16 -4.49
N ASP A 71 16.00 1.74 -3.42
CA ASP A 71 15.87 0.47 -2.71
C ASP A 71 14.45 0.05 -2.24
N ASP A 72 13.44 0.92 -2.37
CA ASP A 72 12.04 0.60 -2.13
C ASP A 72 11.23 0.62 -3.43
N ILE A 73 11.17 -0.54 -4.09
CA ILE A 73 10.26 -0.74 -5.21
C ILE A 73 8.82 -0.73 -4.67
N TRP A 74 8.22 0.47 -4.59
CA TRP A 74 6.88 0.69 -4.03
C TRP A 74 5.82 -0.24 -4.64
N GLY A 75 5.92 -0.54 -5.94
CA GLY A 75 5.01 -1.49 -6.57
C GLY A 75 5.19 -2.93 -6.09
N MET A 76 6.42 -3.38 -5.80
CA MET A 76 6.64 -4.69 -5.18
C MET A 76 6.16 -4.72 -3.74
N ARG A 77 6.35 -3.63 -2.98
CA ARG A 77 5.78 -3.48 -1.64
C ARG A 77 4.25 -3.55 -1.68
N ALA A 78 3.63 -2.85 -2.62
CA ALA A 78 2.18 -2.89 -2.81
C ALA A 78 1.67 -4.31 -3.13
N ILE A 79 2.30 -5.00 -4.08
CA ILE A 79 1.97 -6.39 -4.43
C ILE A 79 2.11 -7.31 -3.21
N LYS A 80 3.21 -7.19 -2.45
CA LYS A 80 3.43 -7.98 -1.22
C LYS A 80 2.29 -7.80 -0.22
N HIS A 81 1.85 -6.56 0.02
CA HIS A 81 0.76 -6.31 0.97
C HIS A 81 -0.58 -6.84 0.45
N PHE A 82 -0.90 -6.70 -0.84
CA PHE A 82 -2.11 -7.31 -1.41
C PHE A 82 -2.06 -8.84 -1.42
N GLN A 83 -0.88 -9.45 -1.59
CA GLN A 83 -0.72 -10.89 -1.44
C GLN A 83 -1.02 -11.36 -0.02
N GLU A 84 -0.64 -10.59 1.01
CA GLU A 84 -1.01 -10.91 2.39
C GLU A 84 -2.53 -10.76 2.61
N VAL A 85 -3.18 -9.76 2.00
CA VAL A 85 -4.65 -9.66 1.99
C VAL A 85 -5.27 -10.93 1.40
N LEU A 86 -4.80 -11.41 0.26
CA LEU A 86 -5.32 -12.64 -0.37
C LEU A 86 -5.00 -13.91 0.42
N LYS A 87 -3.92 -13.91 1.21
CA LYS A 87 -3.61 -15.03 2.12
C LYS A 87 -4.56 -15.08 3.32
N LEU A 88 -4.94 -13.91 3.86
CA LEU A 88 -5.88 -13.78 4.96
C LEU A 88 -7.33 -13.95 4.49
N ASN A 89 -7.66 -13.42 3.31
CA ASN A 89 -8.96 -13.40 2.68
C ASN A 89 -8.86 -13.61 1.15
N PRO A 90 -8.82 -14.88 0.69
CA PRO A 90 -8.66 -15.22 -0.73
C PRO A 90 -9.75 -14.70 -1.66
N GLU A 91 -10.94 -14.41 -1.13
CA GLU A 91 -12.10 -13.96 -1.91
C GLU A 91 -12.10 -12.45 -2.15
N ARG A 92 -11.13 -11.71 -1.58
CA ARG A 92 -11.06 -10.25 -1.71
C ARG A 92 -10.60 -9.81 -3.10
N LYS A 93 -11.56 -9.69 -4.01
CA LYS A 93 -11.36 -9.31 -5.42
C LYS A 93 -10.57 -8.01 -5.60
N GLU A 94 -10.83 -7.01 -4.75
CA GLU A 94 -10.14 -5.71 -4.78
C GLU A 94 -8.62 -5.86 -4.68
N ALA A 95 -8.12 -6.79 -3.86
CA ALA A 95 -6.67 -7.01 -3.73
C ALA A 95 -6.06 -7.60 -5.01
N LYS A 96 -6.79 -8.49 -5.69
CA LYS A 96 -6.38 -9.05 -6.98
C LYS A 96 -6.37 -7.99 -8.09
N GLU A 97 -7.44 -7.20 -8.17
CA GLU A 97 -7.56 -6.11 -9.16
C GLU A 97 -6.46 -5.06 -8.96
N ASN A 98 -6.09 -4.76 -7.72
CA ASN A 98 -4.99 -3.85 -7.43
C ASN A 98 -3.62 -4.42 -7.82
N ILE A 99 -3.37 -5.72 -7.60
CA ILE A 99 -2.14 -6.40 -8.07
C ILE A 99 -2.04 -6.30 -9.60
N ASP A 100 -3.11 -6.65 -10.32
CA ASP A 100 -3.15 -6.59 -11.78
C ASP A 100 -2.88 -5.14 -12.26
N SER A 101 -3.45 -4.16 -11.57
CA SER A 101 -3.24 -2.73 -11.87
C SER A 101 -1.78 -2.30 -11.68
N ILE A 102 -1.13 -2.71 -10.60
CA ILE A 102 0.29 -2.39 -10.35
C ILE A 102 1.18 -3.06 -11.39
N GLN A 103 0.94 -4.33 -11.70
CA GLN A 103 1.73 -5.05 -12.70
C GLN A 103 1.64 -4.38 -14.07
N LYS A 104 0.45 -3.89 -14.44
CA LYS A 104 0.27 -3.11 -15.67
C LYS A 104 1.01 -1.76 -15.61
N LEU A 105 0.91 -1.02 -14.50
CA LEU A 105 1.62 0.25 -14.31
C LEU A 105 3.14 0.09 -14.38
N MET A 106 3.67 -1.02 -13.86
CA MET A 106 5.10 -1.30 -13.85
C MET A 106 5.62 -2.00 -15.11
N GLY A 107 4.75 -2.37 -16.06
CA GLY A 107 5.13 -3.19 -17.22
C GLY A 107 5.60 -4.60 -16.85
N LEU A 108 5.18 -5.12 -15.70
CA LEU A 108 5.49 -6.46 -15.20
C LEU A 108 4.41 -7.51 -15.58
N GLY A 109 3.37 -7.11 -16.31
CA GLY A 109 2.30 -7.98 -16.79
C GLY A 109 2.65 -8.69 -18.11
N LEU A 110 2.27 -9.97 -18.19
CA LEU A 110 2.40 -10.92 -19.31
C LEU A 110 1.92 -10.39 -20.68
#